data_AF-A0A7M2XHQ0-F1
#
_entry.id   AF-A0A7M2XHQ0-F1
#
_cell.length_a   1.000
_cell.length_b   1.000
_cell.length_c   1.000
_cell.angle_alpha   90.00
_cell.angle_beta   90.00
_cell.angle_gamma   90.00
#
_symmetry.space_group_name_H-M   'P 1'
#
loop_
_entity.id
_entity.type
_entity.pdbx_description
1 polymer ?
#
loop_
_entity_poly.entity_id
_entity_poly.type
_entity_poly.pdbx_seq_one_letter_code
_entity_poly.pdbx_strand_id
1 'polypeptide(L)'
;MSKLAELTRQAVALRKERDAELRAFARDPQASDIENAYLEEKHQKAVEERYTQRLAELRDDAERTTAEAKTKAERHMTFDTTDAAALIRSEQAWTHIVRPALEKGRTLDQALAGADEDAVFGAHRFAAAFIGDSAPVSRAVTARLSELRPDVAEEIRAGVDADAQLSAFEQTLSTASRGDTLEAAIGMQYAFGPSDETEADESDNTPTQGESLATALGARYHAV
;
A
#
# COMPACT_ATOMS: atom_id res chain seq x y z
N MET A 1 -8.28 9.53 3.21
CA MET A 1 -6.88 9.41 3.67
C MET A 1 -6.88 8.40 4.81
N SER A 2 -6.12 7.30 4.72
CA SER A 2 -6.20 6.20 5.70
C SER A 2 -5.53 6.57 7.03
N LYS A 3 -6.00 5.96 8.12
CA LYS A 3 -5.39 6.13 9.46
C LYS A 3 -3.93 5.64 9.50
N LEU A 4 -3.60 4.58 8.76
CA LEU A 4 -2.21 4.14 8.59
C LEU A 4 -1.35 5.22 7.95
N ALA A 5 -1.81 5.89 6.87
CA ALA A 5 -1.07 6.99 6.28
C ALA A 5 -0.86 8.19 7.23
N GLU A 6 -1.79 8.41 8.17
CA GLU A 6 -1.60 9.38 9.24
C GLU A 6 -0.51 8.96 10.22
N LEU A 7 -0.55 7.72 10.72
CA LEU A 7 0.47 7.15 11.60
C LEU A 7 1.86 7.17 10.95
N THR A 8 1.97 6.88 9.65
CA THR A 8 3.24 6.98 8.93
C THR A 8 3.78 8.41 8.91
N ARG A 9 2.91 9.41 8.68
CA ARG A 9 3.33 10.83 8.75
C ARG A 9 3.75 11.23 10.15
N GLN A 10 3.05 10.75 11.18
CA GLN A 10 3.42 10.98 12.57
C GLN A 10 4.80 10.37 12.89
N ALA A 11 5.09 9.14 12.42
CA ALA A 11 6.39 8.52 12.57
C ALA A 11 7.53 9.34 11.91
N VAL A 12 7.29 9.86 10.71
CA VAL A 12 8.26 10.72 10.01
C VAL A 12 8.44 12.07 10.71
N ALA A 13 7.37 12.68 11.22
CA ALA A 13 7.45 13.92 11.98
C ALA A 13 8.23 13.72 13.29
N LEU A 14 7.91 12.66 14.03
CA LEU A 14 8.57 12.27 15.26
C LEU A 14 10.08 12.06 15.06
N ARG A 15 10.49 11.49 13.93
CA ARG A 15 11.92 11.41 13.57
C ARG A 15 12.55 12.80 13.39
N LYS A 16 11.90 13.71 12.66
CA LYS A 16 12.42 15.07 12.44
C LYS A 16 12.59 15.82 13.75
N GLU A 17 11.67 15.63 14.69
CA GLU A 17 11.75 16.18 16.04
C GLU A 17 12.95 15.61 16.80
N ARG A 18 13.16 14.28 16.78
CA ARG A 18 14.34 13.62 17.38
C ARG A 18 15.64 14.23 16.86
N ASP A 19 15.77 14.30 15.53
CA ASP A 19 17.00 14.77 14.89
C ASP A 19 17.24 16.27 15.14
N ALA A 20 16.17 17.06 15.36
CA ALA A 20 16.28 18.45 15.77
C ALA A 20 16.70 18.57 17.25
N GLU A 21 16.15 17.76 18.14
CA GLU A 21 16.47 17.76 19.58
C GLU A 21 17.90 17.28 19.86
N LEU A 22 18.39 16.29 19.11
CA LEU A 22 19.79 15.85 19.17
C LEU A 22 20.75 16.96 18.71
N ARG A 23 20.41 17.67 17.61
CA ARG A 23 21.22 18.78 17.09
C ARG A 23 21.16 20.05 17.95
N ALA A 24 20.11 20.22 18.74
CA ALA A 24 19.94 21.37 19.62
C ALA A 24 20.83 21.30 20.88
N PHE A 25 21.55 20.19 21.11
CA PHE A 25 22.48 20.08 22.22
C PHE A 25 23.57 21.17 22.13
N ALA A 26 23.66 21.99 23.17
CA ALA A 26 24.65 23.04 23.30
C ALA A 26 25.65 22.66 24.38
N ARG A 27 26.95 22.70 24.05
CA ARG A 27 28.02 22.48 25.02
C ARG A 27 28.07 23.62 26.03
N ASP A 28 28.29 23.28 27.28
CA ASP A 28 28.52 24.27 28.34
C ASP A 28 29.96 24.79 28.22
N PRO A 29 30.18 26.10 27.98
CA PRO A 29 31.51 26.67 27.86
C PRO A 29 32.31 26.66 29.17
N GLN A 30 31.67 26.42 30.32
CA GLN A 30 32.32 26.30 31.63
C GLN A 30 32.66 24.86 32.01
N ALA A 31 32.04 23.88 31.35
CA ALA A 31 32.30 22.46 31.59
C ALA A 31 33.59 21.98 30.91
N SER A 32 34.22 20.97 31.48
CA SER A 32 35.35 20.29 30.82
C SER A 32 34.91 19.52 29.57
N ASP A 33 35.84 19.15 28.68
CA ASP A 33 35.53 18.34 27.50
C ASP A 33 34.90 16.98 27.88
N ILE A 34 35.39 16.35 28.97
CA ILE A 34 34.88 15.08 29.47
C ILE A 34 33.45 15.25 30.01
N GLU A 35 33.19 16.34 30.72
CA GLU A 35 31.87 16.65 31.26
C GLU A 35 30.87 16.96 30.13
N ASN A 36 31.28 17.75 29.13
CA ASN A 36 30.46 17.99 27.94
C ASN A 36 30.14 16.69 27.19
N ALA A 37 31.12 15.78 27.02
CA ALA A 37 30.89 14.48 26.41
C ALA A 37 29.90 13.62 27.21
N TYR A 38 30.00 13.63 28.54
CA TYR A 38 29.05 12.93 29.41
C TYR A 38 27.63 13.52 29.32
N LEU A 39 27.50 14.84 29.29
CA LEU A 39 26.22 15.52 29.13
C LEU A 39 25.60 15.25 27.75
N GLU A 40 26.41 15.22 26.70
CA GLU A 40 26.00 14.87 25.34
C GLU A 40 25.46 13.44 25.27
N GLU A 41 26.19 12.47 25.83
CA GLU A 41 25.76 11.07 25.90
C GLU A 41 24.46 10.91 26.71
N LYS A 42 24.36 11.59 27.86
CA LYS A 42 23.16 11.57 28.70
C LYS A 42 21.95 12.18 27.98
N HIS A 43 22.14 13.30 27.28
CA HIS A 43 21.10 13.92 26.45
C HIS A 43 20.66 12.98 25.33
N GLN A 44 21.62 12.42 24.59
CA GLN A 44 21.35 11.47 23.52
C GLN A 44 20.53 10.28 24.01
N LYS A 45 20.92 9.64 25.11
CA LYS A 45 20.19 8.51 25.70
C LYS A 45 18.76 8.90 26.11
N ALA A 46 18.59 10.04 26.77
CA ALA A 46 17.27 10.51 27.20
C ALA A 46 16.34 10.82 26.03
N VAL A 47 16.89 11.35 24.93
CA VAL A 47 16.16 11.55 23.68
C VAL A 47 15.83 10.20 23.07
N GLU A 48 16.81 9.32 22.83
CA GLU A 48 16.59 8.00 22.23
C GLU A 48 15.53 7.16 22.96
N GLU A 49 15.54 7.14 24.30
CA GLU A 49 14.57 6.42 25.12
C GLU A 49 13.13 6.94 24.88
N ARG A 50 12.95 8.27 24.96
CA ARG A 50 11.63 8.91 24.75
C ARG A 50 11.07 8.63 23.36
N TYR A 51 11.90 8.72 22.34
CA TYR A 51 11.45 8.52 20.95
C TYR A 51 11.25 7.03 20.63
N THR A 52 12.02 6.13 21.23
CA THR A 52 11.79 4.68 21.12
C THR A 52 10.42 4.30 21.66
N GLN A 53 10.05 4.85 22.83
CA GLN A 53 8.73 4.61 23.41
C GLN A 53 7.59 5.11 22.51
N ARG A 54 7.69 6.34 21.99
CA ARG A 54 6.68 6.90 21.08
C ARG A 54 6.57 6.14 19.75
N LEU A 55 7.69 5.64 19.21
CA LEU A 55 7.66 4.80 18.00
C LEU A 55 7.00 3.44 18.27
N ALA A 56 7.17 2.88 19.47
CA ALA A 56 6.46 1.67 19.88
C ALA A 56 4.95 1.91 19.97
N GLU A 57 4.52 3.03 20.56
CA GLU A 57 3.10 3.41 20.61
C GLU A 57 2.48 3.54 19.20
N LEU A 58 3.21 4.16 18.26
CA LEU A 58 2.75 4.24 16.86
C LEU A 58 2.66 2.86 16.19
N ARG A 59 3.53 1.92 16.55
CA ARG A 59 3.46 0.53 16.06
C ARG A 59 2.21 -0.17 16.58
N ASP A 60 1.97 -0.10 17.87
CA ASP A 60 0.78 -0.70 18.49
C ASP A 60 -0.52 -0.14 17.88
N ASP A 61 -0.54 1.17 17.60
CA ASP A 61 -1.66 1.83 16.93
C ASP A 61 -1.86 1.37 15.48
N ALA A 62 -0.76 1.14 14.74
CA ALA A 62 -0.81 0.63 13.38
C ALA A 62 -1.31 -0.81 13.34
N GLU A 63 -0.83 -1.67 14.24
CA GLU A 63 -1.27 -3.06 14.39
C GLU A 63 -2.76 -3.12 14.73
N ARG A 64 -3.22 -2.31 15.69
CA ARG A 64 -4.64 -2.21 16.06
C ARG A 64 -5.50 -1.73 14.89
N THR A 65 -5.06 -0.69 14.18
CA THR A 65 -5.78 -0.16 13.01
C THR A 65 -5.90 -1.21 11.91
N THR A 66 -4.83 -1.99 11.70
CA THR A 66 -4.79 -3.10 10.73
C THR A 66 -5.78 -4.19 11.14
N ALA A 67 -5.76 -4.62 12.40
CA ALA A 67 -6.69 -5.61 12.92
C ALA A 67 -8.16 -5.16 12.79
N GLU A 68 -8.46 -3.91 13.13
CA GLU A 68 -9.80 -3.32 12.98
C GLU A 68 -10.26 -3.32 11.52
N ALA A 69 -9.39 -2.95 10.57
CA ALA A 69 -9.69 -2.97 9.14
C ALA A 69 -10.01 -4.39 8.65
N LYS A 70 -9.20 -5.38 9.06
CA LYS A 70 -9.42 -6.80 8.74
C LYS A 70 -10.74 -7.30 9.30
N THR A 71 -11.04 -7.03 10.57
CA THR A 71 -12.31 -7.43 11.19
C THR A 71 -13.52 -6.80 10.49
N LYS A 72 -13.42 -5.54 10.05
CA LYS A 72 -14.50 -4.89 9.30
C LYS A 72 -14.69 -5.53 7.92
N ALA A 73 -13.61 -5.74 7.17
CA ALA A 73 -13.67 -6.40 5.87
C ALA A 73 -14.22 -7.82 5.97
N GLU A 74 -13.78 -8.59 6.97
CA GLU A 74 -14.20 -9.97 7.19
C GLU A 74 -15.72 -10.09 7.33
N ARG A 75 -16.40 -9.15 7.99
CA ARG A 75 -17.88 -9.14 8.10
C ARG A 75 -18.58 -9.12 6.74
N HIS A 76 -17.94 -8.54 5.74
CA HIS A 76 -18.47 -8.48 4.38
C HIS A 76 -17.98 -9.66 3.55
N MET A 77 -16.72 -10.08 3.73
CA MET A 77 -16.10 -11.15 2.95
C MET A 77 -16.48 -12.56 3.42
N THR A 78 -17.07 -12.70 4.60
CA THR A 78 -17.46 -14.01 5.13
C THR A 78 -18.77 -14.48 4.53
N PHE A 79 -18.74 -15.71 4.05
CA PHE A 79 -19.91 -16.43 3.61
C PHE A 79 -20.64 -17.06 4.81
N ASP A 80 -21.97 -16.94 4.88
CA ASP A 80 -22.73 -17.65 5.91
C ASP A 80 -22.69 -19.16 5.65
N THR A 81 -21.83 -19.85 6.39
CA THR A 81 -21.66 -21.31 6.29
C THR A 81 -22.81 -22.10 6.91
N THR A 82 -23.74 -21.43 7.61
CA THR A 82 -24.93 -22.07 8.18
C THR A 82 -26.12 -22.07 7.20
N ASP A 83 -26.10 -21.21 6.19
CA ASP A 83 -27.09 -21.22 5.11
C ASP A 83 -26.73 -22.27 4.04
N ALA A 84 -27.34 -23.44 4.18
CA ALA A 84 -27.19 -24.54 3.23
C ALA A 84 -27.59 -24.16 1.78
N ALA A 85 -28.59 -23.30 1.61
CA ALA A 85 -29.02 -22.88 0.27
C ALA A 85 -27.96 -21.99 -0.37
N ALA A 86 -27.39 -21.05 0.39
CA ALA A 86 -26.26 -20.26 -0.09
C ALA A 86 -25.08 -21.17 -0.46
N LEU A 87 -24.69 -22.12 0.42
CA LEU A 87 -23.57 -23.02 0.15
C LEU A 87 -23.72 -23.74 -1.20
N ILE A 88 -24.91 -24.26 -1.47
CA ILE A 88 -25.23 -24.94 -2.73
C ILE A 88 -25.13 -23.97 -3.92
N ARG A 89 -25.68 -22.76 -3.81
CA ARG A 89 -25.62 -21.77 -4.91
C ARG A 89 -24.18 -21.37 -5.22
N SER A 90 -23.37 -21.09 -4.21
CA SER A 90 -21.95 -20.73 -4.41
C SER A 90 -21.13 -21.86 -5.03
N GLU A 91 -21.40 -23.11 -4.65
CA GLU A 91 -20.75 -24.29 -5.25
C GLU A 91 -21.21 -24.51 -6.71
N GLN A 92 -22.50 -24.35 -6.98
CA GLN A 92 -23.05 -24.43 -8.34
C GLN A 92 -22.48 -23.32 -9.23
N ALA A 93 -22.42 -22.08 -8.74
CA ALA A 93 -21.86 -20.95 -9.46
C ALA A 93 -20.37 -21.17 -9.76
N TRP A 94 -19.59 -21.67 -8.80
CA TRP A 94 -18.20 -22.10 -9.04
C TRP A 94 -18.12 -23.17 -10.14
N THR A 95 -18.90 -24.25 -10.01
CA THR A 95 -18.82 -25.42 -10.90
C THR A 95 -19.29 -25.14 -12.32
N HIS A 96 -20.29 -24.27 -12.49
CA HIS A 96 -20.94 -24.05 -13.78
C HIS A 96 -20.55 -22.73 -14.46
N ILE A 97 -20.02 -21.76 -13.73
CA ILE A 97 -19.69 -20.43 -14.27
C ILE A 97 -18.17 -20.22 -14.23
N VAL A 98 -17.58 -20.20 -13.03
CA VAL A 98 -16.19 -19.76 -12.86
C VAL A 98 -15.19 -20.81 -13.32
N ARG A 99 -15.29 -22.05 -12.80
CA ARG A 99 -14.36 -23.13 -13.12
C ARG A 99 -14.30 -23.44 -14.63
N PRO A 100 -15.43 -23.56 -15.36
CA PRO A 100 -15.37 -23.80 -16.81
C PRO A 100 -14.71 -22.65 -17.59
N ALA A 101 -14.79 -21.41 -17.10
CA ALA A 101 -14.09 -20.27 -17.71
C ALA A 101 -12.57 -20.39 -17.50
N LEU A 102 -12.13 -20.78 -16.30
CA LEU A 102 -10.71 -21.03 -16.00
C LEU A 102 -10.15 -22.21 -16.80
N GLU A 103 -10.90 -23.31 -16.93
CA GLU A 103 -10.51 -24.48 -17.73
C GLU A 103 -10.36 -24.15 -19.23
N LYS A 104 -11.05 -23.10 -19.71
CA LYS A 104 -10.89 -22.55 -21.06
C LYS A 104 -9.69 -21.60 -21.20
N GLY A 105 -8.90 -21.42 -20.14
CA GLY A 105 -7.71 -20.57 -20.13
C GLY A 105 -7.97 -19.09 -19.84
N ARG A 106 -9.17 -18.71 -19.37
CA ARG A 106 -9.41 -17.33 -18.91
C ARG A 106 -8.73 -17.09 -17.56
N THR A 107 -8.36 -15.84 -17.31
CA THR A 107 -7.91 -15.43 -15.97
C THR A 107 -9.08 -15.40 -15.00
N LEU A 108 -8.80 -15.39 -13.69
CA LEU A 108 -9.85 -15.31 -12.68
C LEU A 108 -10.62 -13.98 -12.76
N ASP A 109 -9.93 -12.87 -13.03
CA ASP A 109 -10.58 -11.57 -13.24
C ASP A 109 -11.56 -11.63 -14.42
N GLN A 110 -11.16 -12.24 -15.54
CA GLN A 110 -12.02 -12.44 -16.70
C GLN A 110 -13.18 -13.42 -16.43
N ALA A 111 -12.99 -14.40 -15.56
CA ALA A 111 -14.04 -15.34 -15.17
C ALA A 111 -15.06 -14.72 -14.20
N LEU A 112 -14.62 -13.78 -13.37
CA LEU A 112 -15.46 -13.03 -12.43
C LEU A 112 -16.07 -11.77 -13.02
N ALA A 113 -15.62 -11.33 -14.20
CA ALA A 113 -16.20 -10.20 -14.92
C ALA A 113 -17.70 -10.45 -15.19
N GLY A 114 -18.57 -9.67 -14.53
CA GLY A 114 -20.02 -9.81 -14.63
C GLY A 114 -20.63 -10.92 -13.76
N ALA A 115 -19.82 -11.64 -12.99
CA ALA A 115 -20.31 -12.69 -12.09
C ALA A 115 -21.08 -12.09 -10.88
N ASP A 116 -22.04 -12.85 -10.35
CA ASP A 116 -22.81 -12.47 -9.16
C ASP A 116 -22.07 -12.81 -7.85
N GLU A 117 -22.68 -12.47 -6.71
CA GLU A 117 -22.07 -12.72 -5.39
C GLU A 117 -21.84 -14.21 -5.14
N ASP A 118 -22.77 -15.07 -5.53
CA ASP A 118 -22.65 -16.53 -5.34
C ASP A 118 -21.40 -17.07 -6.06
N ALA A 119 -21.13 -16.62 -7.29
CA ALA A 119 -19.92 -16.96 -8.03
C ALA A 119 -18.63 -16.40 -7.40
N VAL A 120 -18.67 -15.17 -6.87
CA VAL A 120 -17.53 -14.55 -6.18
C VAL A 120 -17.19 -15.30 -4.89
N PHE A 121 -18.19 -15.66 -4.08
CA PHE A 121 -17.99 -16.48 -2.88
C PHE A 121 -17.56 -17.90 -3.22
N GLY A 122 -18.09 -18.48 -4.31
CA GLY A 122 -17.61 -19.75 -4.84
C GLY A 122 -16.12 -19.70 -5.20
N ALA A 123 -15.69 -18.66 -5.92
CA ALA A 123 -14.28 -18.43 -6.24
C ALA A 123 -13.42 -18.22 -4.98
N HIS A 124 -13.90 -17.45 -4.01
CA HIS A 124 -13.20 -17.24 -2.73
C HIS A 124 -12.91 -18.58 -2.01
N ARG A 125 -13.87 -19.52 -2.05
CA ARG A 125 -13.74 -20.83 -1.39
C ARG A 125 -12.86 -21.82 -2.14
N PHE A 126 -12.95 -21.85 -3.47
CA PHE A 126 -12.40 -22.97 -4.27
C PHE A 126 -11.25 -22.59 -5.20
N ALA A 127 -11.12 -21.32 -5.61
CA ALA A 127 -10.18 -20.93 -6.66
C ALA A 127 -8.71 -21.08 -6.22
N ALA A 128 -8.39 -20.82 -4.94
CA ALA A 128 -7.01 -20.94 -4.45
C ALA A 128 -6.47 -22.37 -4.56
N ALA A 129 -7.30 -23.37 -4.24
CA ALA A 129 -6.92 -24.78 -4.39
C ALA A 129 -6.82 -25.21 -5.86
N PHE A 130 -7.59 -24.58 -6.75
CA PHE A 130 -7.57 -24.86 -8.18
C PHE A 130 -6.38 -24.22 -8.91
N ILE A 131 -6.06 -22.96 -8.57
CA ILE A 131 -4.99 -22.17 -9.21
C ILE A 131 -3.62 -22.44 -8.58
N GLY A 132 -3.59 -22.83 -7.29
CA GLY A 132 -2.36 -23.06 -6.54
C GLY A 132 -1.77 -21.81 -5.90
N ASP A 133 -2.47 -20.67 -5.96
CA ASP A 133 -2.06 -19.39 -5.36
C ASP A 133 -3.28 -18.64 -4.81
N SER A 134 -3.19 -18.13 -3.59
CA SER A 134 -4.25 -17.38 -2.91
C SER A 134 -4.19 -15.88 -3.16
N ALA A 135 -3.03 -15.31 -3.49
CA ALA A 135 -2.87 -13.87 -3.70
C ALA A 135 -3.68 -13.32 -4.90
N PRO A 136 -3.60 -13.89 -6.11
CA PRO A 136 -4.42 -13.42 -7.23
C PRO A 136 -5.91 -13.68 -7.01
N VAL A 137 -6.26 -14.74 -6.26
CA VAL A 137 -7.64 -15.04 -5.89
C VAL A 137 -8.21 -13.96 -4.98
N SER A 138 -7.50 -13.61 -3.92
CA SER A 138 -7.93 -12.58 -2.98
C SER A 138 -8.17 -11.25 -3.69
N ARG A 139 -7.26 -10.86 -4.61
CA ARG A 139 -7.38 -9.63 -5.39
C ARG A 139 -8.60 -9.63 -6.31
N ALA A 140 -8.77 -10.67 -7.13
CA ALA A 140 -9.88 -10.78 -8.07
C ALA A 140 -11.24 -10.77 -7.36
N VAL A 141 -11.34 -11.53 -6.26
CA VAL A 141 -12.53 -11.58 -5.40
C VAL A 141 -12.81 -10.22 -4.79
N THR A 142 -11.79 -9.57 -4.21
CA THR A 142 -11.91 -8.25 -3.57
C THR A 142 -12.38 -7.20 -4.56
N ALA A 143 -11.79 -7.14 -5.75
CA ALA A 143 -12.17 -6.22 -6.80
C ALA A 143 -13.64 -6.40 -7.20
N ARG A 144 -14.04 -7.64 -7.53
CA ARG A 144 -15.42 -7.92 -7.95
C ARG A 144 -16.43 -7.69 -6.83
N LEU A 145 -16.10 -8.07 -5.61
CA LEU A 145 -16.98 -7.90 -4.46
C LEU A 145 -17.19 -6.42 -4.10
N SER A 146 -16.17 -5.59 -4.32
CA SER A 146 -16.25 -4.13 -4.16
C SER A 146 -17.16 -3.49 -5.22
N GLU A 147 -17.19 -4.03 -6.44
CA GLU A 147 -18.13 -3.58 -7.49
C GLU A 147 -19.58 -3.95 -7.17
N LEU A 148 -19.79 -5.17 -6.64
CA LEU A 148 -21.12 -5.66 -6.29
C LEU A 148 -21.70 -4.97 -5.05
N ARG A 149 -20.84 -4.57 -4.11
CA ARG A 149 -21.22 -3.93 -2.84
C ARG A 149 -20.49 -2.59 -2.66
N PRO A 150 -20.88 -1.55 -3.42
CA PRO A 150 -20.19 -0.27 -3.42
C PRO A 150 -20.31 0.48 -2.09
N ASP A 151 -21.32 0.18 -1.28
CA ASP A 151 -21.54 0.75 0.05
C ASP A 151 -20.49 0.32 1.08
N VAL A 152 -19.85 -0.84 0.89
CA VAL A 152 -18.82 -1.39 1.79
C VAL A 152 -17.47 -1.63 1.08
N ALA A 153 -17.34 -1.18 -0.16
CA ALA A 153 -16.14 -1.36 -0.98
C ALA A 153 -14.87 -0.83 -0.30
N GLU A 154 -14.94 0.33 0.37
CA GLU A 154 -13.80 0.89 1.09
C GLU A 154 -13.37 0.00 2.26
N GLU A 155 -14.32 -0.57 3.01
CA GLU A 155 -14.00 -1.45 4.14
C GLU A 155 -13.35 -2.75 3.67
N ILE A 156 -13.87 -3.33 2.58
CA ILE A 156 -13.32 -4.53 1.96
C ILE A 156 -11.88 -4.31 1.48
N ARG A 157 -11.63 -3.24 0.71
CA ARG A 157 -10.28 -2.90 0.23
C ARG A 157 -9.33 -2.63 1.39
N ALA A 158 -9.76 -1.83 2.37
CA ALA A 158 -8.94 -1.50 3.52
C ALA A 158 -8.50 -2.73 4.31
N GLY A 159 -9.34 -3.74 4.48
CA GLY A 159 -8.96 -4.97 5.18
C GLY A 159 -8.04 -5.88 4.38
N VAL A 160 -8.22 -5.97 3.05
CA VAL A 160 -7.37 -6.78 2.17
C VAL A 160 -5.97 -6.17 2.05
N ASP A 161 -5.88 -4.84 1.96
CA ASP A 161 -4.61 -4.12 1.85
C ASP A 161 -3.93 -3.90 3.21
N ALA A 162 -4.60 -4.23 4.32
CA ALA A 162 -4.16 -3.89 5.68
C ALA A 162 -2.75 -4.42 5.98
N ASP A 163 -2.46 -5.69 5.66
CA ASP A 163 -1.15 -6.30 5.94
C ASP A 163 -0.03 -5.68 5.08
N ALA A 164 -0.33 -5.32 3.83
CA ALA A 164 0.62 -4.64 2.95
C ALA A 164 0.93 -3.23 3.45
N GLN A 165 -0.11 -2.50 3.89
CA GLN A 165 0.05 -1.16 4.48
C GLN A 165 0.81 -1.20 5.80
N LEU A 166 0.56 -2.20 6.66
CA LEU A 166 1.32 -2.41 7.89
C LEU A 166 2.79 -2.71 7.58
N SER A 167 3.07 -3.61 6.64
CA SER A 167 4.45 -3.94 6.23
C SER A 167 5.21 -2.70 5.73
N ALA A 168 4.56 -1.85 4.93
CA ALA A 168 5.16 -0.60 4.47
C ALA A 168 5.38 0.41 5.60
N PHE A 169 4.46 0.48 6.55
CA PHE A 169 4.63 1.28 7.76
C PHE A 169 5.82 0.79 8.59
N GLU A 170 5.97 -0.52 8.81
CA GLU A 170 7.10 -1.09 9.53
C GLU A 170 8.44 -0.85 8.83
N GLN A 171 8.47 -0.94 7.50
CA GLN A 171 9.64 -0.58 6.72
C GLN A 171 10.00 0.90 6.93
N THR A 172 9.00 1.78 6.99
CA THR A 172 9.21 3.21 7.29
C THR A 172 9.75 3.42 8.70
N LEU A 173 9.24 2.71 9.71
CA LEU A 173 9.81 2.75 11.07
C LEU A 173 11.26 2.27 11.10
N SER A 174 11.57 1.19 10.37
CA SER A 174 12.90 0.60 10.33
C SER A 174 13.94 1.52 9.65
N THR A 175 13.53 2.28 8.63
CA THR A 175 14.38 3.27 7.96
C THR A 175 14.51 4.54 8.82
N ALA A 176 13.44 4.90 9.53
CA ALA A 176 13.45 6.02 10.48
C ALA A 176 14.41 5.78 11.67
N SER A 177 14.56 4.54 12.12
CA SER A 177 15.51 4.20 13.19
C SER A 177 16.96 4.19 12.71
N ARG A 178 17.25 3.84 11.44
CA ARG A 178 18.61 3.78 10.88
C ARG A 178 19.18 5.10 10.37
N GLY A 179 18.36 6.15 10.23
CA GLY A 179 18.84 7.47 9.84
C GLY A 179 18.86 7.76 8.33
N ASP A 180 18.24 6.94 7.48
CA ASP A 180 18.18 7.17 6.03
C ASP A 180 16.85 7.85 5.61
N THR A 181 16.88 9.10 5.12
CA THR A 181 15.67 9.92 4.87
C THR A 181 15.05 9.72 3.49
N LEU A 182 15.87 9.43 2.48
CA LEU A 182 15.43 9.37 1.09
C LEU A 182 14.66 8.07 0.81
N GLU A 183 15.19 6.96 1.31
CA GLU A 183 14.59 5.63 1.14
C GLU A 183 13.21 5.52 1.81
N ALA A 184 13.05 6.12 3.00
CA ALA A 184 11.78 6.20 3.70
C ALA A 184 10.72 7.00 2.93
N ALA A 185 11.11 8.12 2.32
CA ALA A 185 10.21 8.96 1.53
C ALA A 185 9.75 8.26 0.24
N ILE A 186 10.67 7.57 -0.44
CA ILE A 186 10.37 6.78 -1.64
C ILE A 186 9.43 5.62 -1.27
N GLY A 187 9.71 4.87 -0.20
CA GLY A 187 8.86 3.78 0.27
C GLY A 187 7.43 4.22 0.58
N MET A 188 7.26 5.37 1.23
CA MET A 188 5.93 5.93 1.49
C MET A 188 5.15 6.28 0.22
N GLN A 189 5.83 6.81 -0.80
CA GLN A 189 5.18 7.19 -2.05
C GLN A 189 4.69 5.97 -2.83
N TYR A 190 5.42 4.85 -2.78
CA TYR A 190 4.96 3.60 -3.40
C TYR A 190 3.87 2.88 -2.60
N ALA A 191 3.91 2.96 -1.26
CA ALA A 191 2.96 2.25 -0.40
C ALA A 191 1.63 2.99 -0.20
N PHE A 192 1.65 4.32 -0.22
CA PHE A 192 0.48 5.17 0.07
C PHE A 192 0.17 6.19 -1.03
N GLY A 193 0.92 6.17 -2.13
CA GLY A 193 0.60 6.97 -3.31
C GLY A 193 -0.74 6.54 -3.91
N PRO A 194 -1.41 7.43 -4.66
CA PRO A 194 -2.53 7.00 -5.48
C PRO A 194 -2.01 5.91 -6.41
N SER A 195 -2.56 4.70 -6.29
CA SER A 195 -2.42 3.67 -7.30
C SER A 195 -3.10 4.21 -8.55
N ASP A 196 -2.33 4.77 -9.47
CA ASP A 196 -2.82 5.12 -10.81
C ASP A 196 -3.20 3.82 -11.53
N GLU A 197 -4.41 3.34 -11.25
CA GLU A 197 -5.16 2.46 -12.13
C GLU A 197 -5.83 3.32 -13.21
N THR A 198 -5.05 4.06 -14.01
CA THR A 198 -5.55 4.66 -15.26
C THR A 198 -4.45 4.95 -16.26
N GLU A 199 -3.62 3.96 -16.62
CA GLU A 199 -2.91 4.01 -17.91
C GLU A 199 -2.99 2.64 -18.59
N ALA A 200 -4.20 2.31 -19.04
CA ALA A 200 -4.38 1.44 -20.18
C ALA A 200 -5.02 2.26 -21.30
N ASP A 201 -4.28 2.35 -22.40
CA ASP A 201 -4.77 2.54 -23.77
C ASP A 201 -4.98 3.98 -24.27
N GLU A 202 -3.89 4.62 -24.67
CA GLU A 202 -3.90 5.42 -25.91
C GLU A 202 -2.60 5.16 -26.69
N SER A 203 -2.58 4.02 -27.36
CA SER A 203 -1.60 3.71 -28.39
C SER A 203 -1.91 4.49 -29.67
N ASP A 204 -1.69 5.81 -29.67
CA ASP A 204 -1.71 6.59 -30.91
C ASP A 204 -0.36 6.46 -31.63
N ASN A 205 -0.35 5.50 -32.54
CA ASN A 205 0.74 5.19 -33.44
C ASN A 205 0.71 6.15 -34.63
N THR A 206 1.31 7.34 -34.50
CA THR A 206 1.71 8.16 -35.67
C THR A 206 3.22 8.09 -35.86
N PRO A 207 3.72 7.56 -36.99
CA PRO A 207 5.13 7.64 -37.31
C PRO A 207 5.48 9.02 -37.91
N THR A 208 6.74 9.41 -37.70
CA THR A 208 7.55 10.31 -38.53
C THR A 208 7.19 11.80 -38.61
N GLN A 209 7.93 12.61 -37.83
CA GLN A 209 8.52 13.86 -38.34
C GLN A 209 9.94 14.06 -37.78
N GLY A 210 10.82 13.13 -38.13
CA GLY A 210 12.26 13.41 -38.23
C GLY A 210 12.55 14.03 -39.60
N GLU A 211 12.00 15.21 -39.91
CA GLU A 211 12.28 15.91 -41.18
C GLU A 211 11.84 17.39 -41.14
N SER A 212 12.38 18.20 -40.24
CA SER A 212 12.23 19.68 -40.37
C SER A 212 13.38 20.53 -39.80
N LEU A 213 14.52 19.93 -39.41
CA LEU A 213 15.71 20.67 -38.96
C LEU A 213 16.77 20.93 -40.05
N ALA A 214 16.53 20.53 -41.31
CA ALA A 214 17.45 20.77 -42.41
C ALA A 214 17.10 21.97 -43.33
N THR A 215 15.99 22.67 -43.10
CA THR A 215 15.52 23.75 -44.01
C THR A 215 15.47 25.14 -43.36
N ALA A 216 15.73 25.28 -42.06
CA ALA A 216 15.66 26.56 -41.34
C ALA A 216 17.04 27.21 -41.03
N LEU A 217 18.15 26.63 -41.50
CA LEU A 217 19.52 27.15 -41.30
C LEU A 217 20.25 27.53 -42.60
N GLY A 218 19.55 27.56 -43.74
CA GLY A 218 20.14 27.81 -45.07
C GLY A 218 19.85 29.19 -45.70
N ALA A 219 19.20 30.13 -45.02
CA ALA A 219 18.80 31.39 -45.64
C ALA A 219 18.81 32.58 -44.67
N ARG A 220 20.02 33.04 -44.27
CA ARG A 220 20.26 34.41 -43.78
C ARG A 220 21.76 34.71 -43.62
N TYR A 221 22.51 34.67 -44.71
CA TYR A 221 23.79 35.36 -44.83
C TYR A 221 24.02 35.78 -46.29
N HIS A 222 23.39 36.89 -46.70
CA HIS A 222 23.85 37.76 -47.78
C HIS A 222 23.09 39.10 -47.75
N ALA A 223 23.85 40.20 -47.83
CA ALA A 223 23.49 41.63 -47.81
C ALA A 223 23.09 42.15 -46.40
N VAL A 224 23.85 43.01 -45.73
CA VAL A 224 24.60 44.20 -46.18
C VAL A 224 25.98 44.25 -45.53
#